data_AF-A0A1X1B0K9-F1
#
_entry.id   AF-A0A1X1B0K9-F1
#
_cell.length_a   1.000
_cell.length_b   1.000
_cell.length_c   1.000
_cell.angle_alpha   90.00
_cell.angle_beta   90.00
_cell.angle_gamma   90.00
#
_symmetry.space_group_name_H-M   'P 1'
#
loop_
_entity.id
_entity.type
_entity.pdbx_description
1 polymer ?
#
loop_
_entity_poly.entity_id
_entity_poly.type
_entity_poly.pdbx_seq_one_letter_code
_entity_poly.pdbx_strand_id
1 'polypeptide(L)'
;MGRSWRSHRFFWLGAIGAVVLIVIVFATFAVSDSGIGKREYTADFSQAGGIRPGDKVRVAGIDVGEVSGTELVRDHVTLTMEVDKKVEVRDDGSAEIKLSTLLGQRYVDIKIGDSTVPLKGSRIPLTQVPYDLQETIERGTPILAGVNAEELSDSVSALNSQLKDAPGVTRTTLDALTEMSKVISNRSDQINLLIKDTETVTDVINSSQYQLSVIVGQGQLLAQKIVTRQQLVVQLLDGVANLAQQMEAMGAENNNQFAPLIGNLNTVSEGLEKNRDNLRHMLEVLPLTVRSIANTTGSGPYAMGYLPWGIFPDNWLCAARVVNGC
;
A
#
# COMPACT_ATOMS: atom_id res chain seq x y z
N MET A 1 -47.08 55.49 -21.73
CA MET A 1 -46.40 54.17 -21.66
C MET A 1 -45.03 54.38 -21.05
N GLY A 2 -44.71 53.88 -19.85
CA GLY A 2 -43.38 54.13 -19.26
C GLY A 2 -43.16 53.77 -17.79
N ARG A 3 -43.81 52.72 -17.26
CA ARG A 3 -43.68 52.38 -15.82
C ARG A 3 -43.36 50.93 -15.46
N SER A 4 -43.16 50.02 -16.42
CA SER A 4 -42.80 48.61 -16.11
C SER A 4 -41.30 48.33 -16.03
N TRP A 5 -40.42 49.25 -16.48
CA TRP A 5 -38.97 48.98 -16.52
C TRP A 5 -38.24 49.16 -15.18
N ARG A 6 -38.91 49.72 -14.15
CA ARG A 6 -38.29 49.97 -12.84
C ARG A 6 -38.38 48.79 -11.86
N SER A 7 -39.36 47.90 -11.99
CA SER A 7 -39.59 46.80 -11.01
C SER A 7 -38.72 45.55 -11.24
N HIS A 8 -38.03 45.44 -12.38
CA HIS A 8 -37.19 44.27 -12.70
C HIS A 8 -35.71 44.60 -12.86
N ARG A 9 -35.29 45.82 -12.52
CA ARG A 9 -33.87 46.23 -12.60
C ARG A 9 -32.98 45.34 -11.74
N PHE A 10 -33.44 44.96 -10.54
CA PHE A 10 -32.71 44.05 -9.66
C PHE A 10 -32.58 42.63 -10.22
N PHE A 11 -33.63 42.12 -10.88
CA PHE A 11 -33.59 40.81 -11.54
C PHE A 11 -32.61 40.80 -12.72
N TRP A 12 -32.65 41.82 -13.58
CA TRP A 12 -31.72 41.95 -14.70
C TRP A 12 -30.27 42.18 -14.26
N LEU A 13 -30.04 42.96 -13.21
CA LEU A 13 -28.70 43.12 -12.62
C LEU A 13 -28.18 41.80 -12.04
N GLY A 14 -29.04 41.01 -11.38
CA GLY A 14 -28.70 39.68 -10.89
C GLY A 14 -28.37 38.69 -12.03
N ALA A 15 -29.17 38.70 -13.09
CA ALA A 15 -28.94 37.86 -14.27
C ALA A 15 -27.62 38.20 -14.98
N ILE A 16 -27.33 39.50 -15.16
CA ILE A 16 -26.04 39.95 -15.72
C ILE A 16 -24.88 39.54 -14.82
N GLY A 17 -25.01 39.71 -13.49
CA GLY A 17 -23.98 39.28 -12.55
C GLY A 17 -23.71 37.77 -12.59
N ALA A 18 -24.76 36.95 -12.68
CA ALA A 18 -24.64 35.50 -12.83
C ALA A 18 -23.95 35.10 -14.14
N VAL A 19 -24.31 35.74 -15.26
CA VAL A 19 -23.66 35.52 -16.56
C VAL A 19 -22.18 35.90 -16.51
N VAL A 20 -21.85 37.04 -15.91
CA VAL A 20 -20.45 37.47 -15.74
C VAL A 20 -19.66 36.47 -14.89
N LEU A 21 -20.23 35.96 -13.79
CA LEU A 21 -19.60 34.93 -12.98
C LEU A 21 -19.37 33.64 -13.77
N ILE A 22 -20.36 33.17 -14.52
CA ILE A 22 -20.23 31.98 -15.38
C ILE A 22 -19.12 32.19 -16.41
N VAL A 23 -19.07 33.35 -17.06
CA VAL A 23 -18.03 33.70 -18.04
C VAL A 23 -16.65 33.72 -17.38
N ILE A 24 -16.52 34.27 -16.17
CA ILE A 24 -15.25 34.28 -15.43
C ILE A 24 -14.81 32.85 -15.11
N VAL A 25 -15.71 32.02 -14.58
CA VAL A 25 -15.41 30.61 -14.28
C VAL A 25 -14.97 29.88 -15.55
N PHE A 26 -15.73 30.02 -16.65
CA PHE A 26 -15.38 29.38 -17.91
C PHE A 26 -14.06 29.89 -18.48
N ALA A 27 -13.79 31.20 -18.39
CA ALA A 27 -12.52 31.79 -18.79
C ALA A 27 -11.35 31.27 -17.95
N THR A 28 -11.53 31.07 -16.64
CA THR A 28 -10.46 30.49 -15.79
C THR A 28 -10.12 29.05 -16.19
N PHE A 29 -11.13 28.21 -16.46
CA PHE A 29 -10.90 26.86 -16.96
C PHE A 29 -10.26 26.84 -18.35
N ALA A 30 -10.72 27.71 -19.25
CA ALA A 30 -10.15 27.81 -20.58
C ALA A 30 -8.67 28.25 -20.53
N VAL A 31 -8.32 29.22 -19.68
CA VAL A 31 -6.93 29.68 -19.53
C VAL A 31 -6.03 28.61 -18.88
N SER A 32 -6.54 27.85 -17.91
CA SER A 32 -5.77 26.74 -17.31
C SER A 32 -5.50 25.62 -18.30
N ASP A 33 -6.47 25.31 -19.17
CA ASP A 33 -6.36 24.25 -20.20
C ASP A 33 -5.54 24.70 -21.43
N SER A 34 -5.42 26.01 -21.67
CA SER A 34 -4.73 26.54 -22.85
C SER A 34 -3.19 26.40 -22.80
N GLY A 35 -2.61 25.85 -21.74
CA GLY A 35 -1.15 25.62 -21.64
C GLY A 35 -0.30 26.90 -21.81
N ILE A 36 -0.85 28.09 -21.55
CA ILE A 36 -0.17 29.36 -21.83
C ILE A 36 1.07 29.49 -20.94
N GLY A 37 2.25 29.34 -21.54
CA GLY A 37 3.52 29.37 -20.79
C GLY A 37 4.10 27.99 -20.51
N LYS A 38 3.42 26.92 -20.92
CA LYS A 38 3.91 25.55 -20.91
C LYS A 38 4.41 25.13 -22.31
N ARG A 39 5.21 24.07 -22.33
CA ARG A 39 5.73 23.36 -23.49
C ARG A 39 5.35 21.90 -23.31
N GLU A 40 4.82 21.32 -24.37
CA GLU A 40 4.44 19.91 -24.38
C GLU A 40 5.66 19.03 -24.66
N TYR A 41 5.84 18.00 -23.83
CA TYR A 41 6.77 16.91 -24.05
C TYR A 41 6.01 15.57 -24.04
N THR A 42 6.48 14.63 -24.85
CA THR A 42 5.98 13.25 -24.88
C THR A 42 7.09 12.27 -24.53
N ALA A 43 6.74 11.17 -23.88
CA ALA A 43 7.70 10.14 -23.50
C ALA A 43 7.04 8.76 -23.51
N ASP A 44 7.72 7.77 -24.09
CA ASP A 44 7.21 6.41 -24.27
C ASP A 44 7.76 5.50 -23.17
N PHE A 45 6.90 4.92 -22.34
CA PHE A 45 7.27 4.02 -21.23
C PHE A 45 6.77 2.60 -21.47
N SER A 46 7.53 1.60 -21.04
CA SER A 46 7.10 0.19 -21.11
C SER A 46 5.84 -0.10 -20.29
N GLN A 47 5.58 0.69 -19.24
CA GLN A 47 4.37 0.63 -18.44
C GLN A 47 4.03 2.00 -17.84
N ALA A 48 2.73 2.28 -17.67
CA ALA A 48 2.27 3.52 -17.02
C ALA A 48 2.60 3.57 -15.52
N GLY A 49 2.77 2.40 -14.88
CA GLY A 49 2.95 2.29 -13.44
C GLY A 49 1.83 2.93 -12.61
N GLY A 50 0.66 3.22 -13.19
CA GLY A 50 -0.42 3.93 -12.50
C GLY A 50 -0.35 5.46 -12.52
N ILE A 51 0.51 6.06 -13.36
CA ILE A 51 0.49 7.49 -13.66
C ILE A 51 -0.84 7.89 -14.30
N ARG A 52 -1.37 9.06 -13.92
CA ARG A 52 -2.64 9.62 -14.39
C ARG A 52 -2.47 11.10 -14.80
N PRO A 53 -3.38 11.63 -15.63
CA PRO A 53 -3.46 13.06 -15.86
C PRO A 53 -3.59 13.83 -14.54
N GLY A 54 -2.82 14.91 -14.39
CA GLY A 54 -2.68 15.71 -13.16
C GLY A 54 -1.50 15.32 -12.27
N ASP A 55 -0.85 14.18 -12.49
CA ASP A 55 0.36 13.80 -11.76
C ASP A 55 1.51 14.77 -12.06
N LYS A 56 2.37 15.02 -11.07
CA LYS A 56 3.38 16.07 -11.17
C LYS A 56 4.56 15.67 -12.05
N VAL A 57 5.09 16.67 -12.74
CA VAL A 57 6.35 16.58 -13.50
C VAL A 57 7.38 17.44 -12.78
N ARG A 58 8.52 16.84 -12.43
CA ARG A 58 9.58 17.46 -11.65
C ARG A 58 10.88 17.53 -12.43
N VAL A 59 11.68 18.54 -12.12
CA VAL A 59 13.09 18.63 -12.53
C VAL A 59 13.91 18.96 -11.30
N ALA A 60 14.92 18.15 -11.01
CA ALA A 60 15.75 18.31 -9.81
C ALA A 60 14.93 18.45 -8.51
N GLY A 61 13.78 17.76 -8.44
CA GLY A 61 12.86 17.78 -7.29
C GLY A 61 11.87 18.96 -7.23
N ILE A 62 11.91 19.89 -8.19
CA ILE A 62 10.99 21.04 -8.26
C ILE A 62 9.83 20.72 -9.20
N ASP A 63 8.59 20.99 -8.77
CA ASP A 63 7.40 20.88 -9.61
C ASP A 63 7.44 21.94 -10.73
N VAL A 64 7.51 21.49 -11.98
CA VAL A 64 7.60 22.35 -13.17
C VAL A 64 6.43 22.14 -14.14
N GLY A 65 5.59 21.15 -13.88
CA GLY A 65 4.54 20.74 -14.80
C GLY A 65 3.68 19.62 -14.26
N GLU A 66 2.87 19.08 -15.16
CA GLU A 66 2.00 17.95 -14.90
C GLU A 66 1.75 17.11 -16.15
N VAL A 67 1.34 15.87 -15.94
CA VAL A 67 0.92 14.96 -17.00
C VAL A 67 -0.44 15.42 -17.49
N SER A 68 -0.57 15.74 -18.78
CA SER A 68 -1.85 16.11 -19.39
C SER A 68 -2.60 14.92 -19.96
N GLY A 69 -1.90 13.85 -20.36
CA GLY A 69 -2.51 12.69 -20.99
C GLY A 69 -1.70 11.41 -20.84
N THR A 70 -2.41 10.28 -20.85
CA THR A 70 -1.82 8.94 -20.88
C THR A 70 -2.53 8.11 -21.95
N GLU A 71 -1.76 7.54 -22.87
CA GLU A 71 -2.30 6.77 -23.99
C GLU A 71 -1.56 5.43 -24.14
N LEU A 72 -2.32 4.33 -24.27
CA LEU A 72 -1.77 3.02 -24.57
C LEU A 72 -1.57 2.89 -26.09
N VAL A 73 -0.32 2.77 -26.52
CA VAL A 73 0.06 2.62 -27.92
C VAL A 73 0.67 1.23 -28.11
N ARG A 74 -0.18 0.27 -28.52
CA ARG A 74 0.18 -1.14 -28.72
C ARG A 74 0.75 -1.81 -27.45
N ASP A 75 2.07 -1.79 -27.31
CA ASP A 75 2.87 -2.50 -26.30
C ASP A 75 3.56 -1.56 -25.31
N HIS A 76 3.39 -0.24 -25.45
CA HIS A 76 3.94 0.77 -24.55
C HIS A 76 2.91 1.87 -24.28
N VAL A 77 3.20 2.71 -23.29
CA VAL A 77 2.36 3.84 -22.90
C VAL A 77 3.08 5.13 -23.25
N THR A 78 2.43 5.98 -24.04
CA THR A 78 2.90 7.35 -24.29
C THR A 78 2.29 8.28 -23.26
N LEU A 79 3.13 9.01 -22.53
CA LEU A 79 2.70 10.09 -21.63
C LEU A 79 2.87 11.43 -22.32
N THR A 80 1.86 12.28 -22.23
CA THR A 80 1.91 13.69 -22.63
C THR A 80 2.02 14.57 -21.39
N MET A 81 2.97 15.49 -21.40
CA MET A 81 3.34 16.31 -20.24
C MET A 81 3.40 17.78 -20.63
N GLU A 82 2.80 18.63 -19.81
CA GLU A 82 2.92 20.08 -19.92
C GLU A 82 3.92 20.61 -18.91
N VAL A 83 5.04 21.13 -19.41
CA VAL A 83 6.17 21.57 -18.59
C VAL A 83 6.42 23.07 -18.79
N ASP A 84 6.84 23.79 -17.76
CA ASP A 84 7.19 25.21 -17.89
C ASP A 84 8.17 25.48 -19.05
N LYS A 85 7.91 26.52 -19.84
CA LYS A 85 8.77 26.93 -20.99
C LYS A 85 10.24 27.21 -20.62
N LYS A 86 10.53 27.42 -19.34
CA LYS A 86 11.90 27.62 -18.82
C LYS A 86 12.71 26.31 -18.80
N VAL A 87 12.04 25.17 -18.86
CA VAL A 87 12.67 23.84 -18.89
C VAL A 87 12.85 23.43 -20.36
N GLU A 88 14.09 23.41 -20.79
CA GLU A 88 14.48 22.96 -22.13
C GLU A 88 15.21 21.64 -22.02
N VAL A 89 14.56 20.56 -22.44
CA VAL A 89 15.15 19.22 -22.47
C VAL A 89 16.05 19.11 -23.71
N ARG A 90 17.22 18.51 -23.57
CA ARG A 90 18.22 18.27 -24.62
C ARG A 90 18.05 16.86 -25.21
N ASP A 91 18.80 16.53 -26.26
CA ASP A 91 18.69 15.24 -26.95
C ASP A 91 19.19 14.03 -26.15
N ASP A 92 19.95 14.26 -25.08
CA ASP A 92 20.36 13.26 -24.08
C ASP A 92 19.51 13.32 -22.80
N GLY A 93 18.44 14.13 -22.80
CA GLY A 93 17.50 14.22 -21.70
C GLY A 93 16.74 12.91 -21.46
N SER A 94 16.27 12.72 -20.23
CA SER A 94 15.52 11.52 -19.85
C SER A 94 14.29 11.83 -18.99
N ALA A 95 13.32 10.94 -19.01
CA ALA A 95 12.13 10.98 -18.16
C ALA A 95 12.01 9.68 -17.37
N GLU A 96 11.85 9.77 -16.06
CA GLU A 96 11.79 8.63 -15.16
C GLU A 96 10.52 8.69 -14.32
N ILE A 97 9.72 7.62 -14.31
CA ILE A 97 8.57 7.53 -13.40
C ILE A 97 9.11 7.14 -12.01
N LYS A 98 8.81 7.94 -10.97
CA LYS A 98 9.25 7.69 -9.59
C LYS A 98 8.09 7.67 -8.62
N LEU A 99 8.29 7.00 -7.48
CA LEU A 99 7.34 7.05 -6.37
C LEU A 99 7.54 8.34 -5.58
N SER A 100 6.46 9.11 -5.41
CA SER A 100 6.42 10.24 -4.49
C SER A 100 6.17 9.80 -3.06
N THR A 101 5.43 8.70 -2.84
CA THR A 101 5.06 8.21 -1.50
C THR A 101 5.15 6.69 -1.44
N LEU A 102 5.32 6.15 -0.22
CA LEU A 102 5.31 4.70 0.04
C LEU A 102 3.95 4.05 -0.26
N LEU A 103 2.89 4.86 -0.36
CA LEU A 103 1.53 4.41 -0.65
C LEU A 103 1.22 4.37 -2.16
N GLY A 104 2.23 4.56 -3.02
CA GLY A 104 2.12 4.33 -4.46
C GLY A 104 1.73 5.55 -5.29
N GLN A 105 1.74 6.76 -4.73
CA GLN A 105 1.66 7.98 -5.54
C GLN A 105 2.93 8.11 -6.37
N ARG A 106 2.81 8.49 -7.64
CA ARG A 106 3.93 8.60 -8.57
C ARG A 106 4.00 9.99 -9.21
N TYR A 107 5.16 10.29 -9.79
CA TYR A 107 5.43 11.52 -10.53
C TYR A 107 6.44 11.21 -11.63
N VAL A 108 6.55 12.09 -12.63
CA VAL A 108 7.58 12.00 -13.67
C VAL A 108 8.73 12.94 -13.33
N ASP A 109 9.94 12.40 -13.24
CA ASP A 109 11.18 13.15 -13.03
C ASP A 109 11.88 13.33 -14.38
N ILE A 110 12.02 14.56 -14.84
CA ILE A 110 12.71 14.93 -16.07
C ILE A 110 14.14 15.36 -15.73
N LYS A 111 15.10 14.75 -16.43
CA LYS A 111 16.49 15.22 -16.49
C LYS A 111 16.70 15.94 -17.81
N ILE A 112 17.19 17.18 -17.72
CA ILE A 112 17.39 18.05 -18.88
C ILE A 112 18.44 17.49 -19.86
N GLY A 113 19.47 16.79 -19.36
CA GLY A 113 20.62 16.37 -20.16
C GLY A 113 21.72 17.43 -20.19
N ASP A 114 22.92 17.05 -20.63
CA ASP A 114 24.10 17.92 -20.66
C ASP A 114 24.56 18.23 -22.11
N SER A 115 23.94 17.60 -23.12
CA SER A 115 24.26 17.78 -24.53
C SER A 115 24.05 19.22 -25.00
N THR A 116 24.90 19.72 -25.90
CA THR A 116 24.71 21.05 -26.50
C THR A 116 23.60 21.09 -27.54
N VAL A 117 23.10 19.94 -27.96
CA VAL A 117 22.09 19.80 -29.01
C VAL A 117 20.68 19.88 -28.39
N PRO A 118 19.79 20.75 -28.90
CA PRO A 118 18.41 20.80 -28.41
C PRO A 118 17.65 19.55 -28.85
N LEU A 119 16.63 19.17 -28.07
CA LEU A 119 15.76 18.07 -28.42
C LEU A 119 15.08 18.31 -29.77
N LYS A 120 15.10 17.30 -30.65
CA LYS A 120 14.39 17.35 -31.93
C LYS A 120 12.91 17.03 -31.71
N GLY A 121 12.07 18.07 -31.74
CA GLY A 121 10.63 17.96 -31.48
C GLY A 121 10.33 17.92 -29.98
N SER A 122 9.27 17.20 -29.60
CA SER A 122 8.78 17.14 -28.22
C SER A 122 8.99 15.79 -27.54
N ARG A 123 9.55 14.78 -28.22
CA ARG A 123 9.64 13.42 -27.68
C ARG A 123 10.96 13.20 -26.94
N ILE A 124 10.89 12.95 -25.63
CA ILE A 124 12.05 12.62 -24.81
C ILE A 124 12.53 11.20 -25.16
N PRO A 125 13.80 11.00 -25.52
CA PRO A 125 14.27 9.75 -26.10
C PRO A 125 14.56 8.65 -25.08
N LEU A 126 14.94 9.02 -23.86
CA LEU A 126 15.32 8.09 -22.81
C LEU A 126 14.24 8.04 -21.74
N THR A 127 13.67 6.87 -21.51
CA THR A 127 12.62 6.67 -20.50
C THR A 127 12.96 5.54 -19.56
N GLN A 128 12.61 5.71 -18.29
CA GLN A 128 12.82 4.70 -17.25
C GLN A 128 11.57 4.57 -16.40
N VAL A 129 11.15 3.34 -16.15
CA VAL A 129 10.09 3.01 -15.21
C VAL A 129 10.74 2.60 -13.88
N PRO A 130 10.08 2.84 -12.72
CA PRO A 130 10.66 2.46 -11.45
C PRO A 130 10.82 0.94 -11.41
N TYR A 131 11.96 0.47 -10.89
CA TYR A 131 12.28 -0.94 -10.77
C TYR A 131 11.13 -1.71 -10.13
N ASP A 132 10.65 -2.74 -10.83
CA ASP A 132 9.72 -3.68 -10.24
C ASP A 132 10.49 -4.61 -9.30
N LEU A 133 10.10 -4.63 -8.02
CA LEU A 133 10.68 -5.54 -7.04
C LEU A 133 10.43 -7.01 -7.45
N GLN A 134 9.34 -7.29 -8.18
CA GLN A 134 9.00 -8.62 -8.67
C GLN A 134 10.00 -9.08 -9.74
N GLU A 135 10.35 -8.20 -10.69
CA GLU A 135 11.36 -8.48 -11.72
C GLU A 135 12.77 -8.63 -11.11
N THR A 136 13.03 -7.96 -9.97
CA THR A 136 14.28 -8.12 -9.21
C THR A 136 14.36 -9.48 -8.49
N ILE A 137 13.24 -9.97 -7.94
CA ILE A 137 13.17 -11.31 -7.35
C ILE A 137 13.35 -12.37 -8.44
N GLU A 138 12.71 -12.20 -9.59
CA GLU A 138 12.87 -13.10 -10.75
C GLU A 138 14.31 -13.10 -11.30
N ARG A 139 14.97 -11.94 -11.42
CA ARG A 139 16.38 -11.84 -11.84
C ARG A 139 17.40 -12.23 -10.78
N GLY A 140 17.04 -12.27 -9.50
CA GLY A 140 17.88 -12.76 -8.40
C GLY A 140 17.90 -14.29 -8.25
N THR A 141 16.91 -14.96 -8.85
CA THR A 141 16.74 -16.42 -8.78
C THR A 141 17.85 -17.24 -9.48
N PRO A 142 18.53 -16.81 -10.57
CA PRO A 142 19.53 -17.64 -11.24
C PRO A 142 20.85 -17.80 -10.47
N ILE A 143 21.10 -17.01 -9.42
CA ILE A 143 22.36 -17.10 -8.64
C ILE A 143 22.28 -18.22 -7.59
N LEU A 144 21.08 -18.65 -7.19
CA LEU A 144 20.90 -19.69 -6.17
C LEU A 144 20.45 -21.05 -6.76
N ALA A 145 20.03 -21.09 -8.02
CA ALA A 145 19.68 -22.34 -8.71
C ALA A 145 20.91 -23.21 -9.08
N GLY A 146 22.13 -22.68 -8.92
CA GLY A 146 23.37 -23.40 -9.24
C GLY A 146 24.05 -24.10 -8.06
N VAL A 147 23.53 -23.94 -6.83
CA VAL A 147 24.12 -24.61 -5.65
C VAL A 147 23.29 -25.84 -5.34
N ASN A 148 23.72 -26.96 -5.92
CA ASN A 148 23.09 -28.25 -5.69
C ASN A 148 23.36 -28.68 -4.24
N ALA A 149 22.32 -28.75 -3.42
CA ALA A 149 22.42 -29.06 -2.00
C ALA A 149 23.04 -30.46 -1.77
N GLU A 150 22.78 -31.40 -2.68
CA GLU A 150 23.44 -32.71 -2.72
C GLU A 150 24.96 -32.59 -2.94
N GLU A 151 25.45 -31.81 -3.91
CA GLU A 151 26.90 -31.67 -4.15
C GLU A 151 27.63 -31.00 -2.98
N LEU A 152 26.97 -30.03 -2.32
CA LEU A 152 27.52 -29.39 -1.14
C LEU A 152 27.56 -30.35 0.05
N SER A 153 26.50 -31.14 0.25
CA SER A 153 26.43 -32.19 1.27
C SER A 153 27.50 -33.27 1.04
N ASP A 154 27.68 -33.70 -0.20
CA ASP A 154 28.68 -34.70 -0.59
C ASP A 154 30.11 -34.19 -0.38
N SER A 155 30.36 -32.92 -0.71
CA SER A 155 31.66 -32.27 -0.48
C SER A 155 31.97 -32.13 1.02
N VAL A 156 30.98 -31.77 1.83
CA VAL A 156 31.12 -31.68 3.29
C VAL A 156 31.31 -33.07 3.92
N SER A 157 30.60 -34.08 3.42
CA SER A 157 30.73 -35.47 3.86
C SER A 157 32.10 -36.06 3.49
N ALA A 158 32.60 -35.76 2.29
CA ALA A 158 33.93 -36.13 1.83
C ALA A 158 35.02 -35.50 2.71
N LEU A 159 34.93 -34.20 3.00
CA LEU A 159 35.84 -33.51 3.91
C LEU A 159 35.80 -34.10 5.33
N ASN A 160 34.61 -34.38 5.86
CA ASN A 160 34.44 -34.98 7.18
C ASN A 160 34.99 -36.42 7.25
N SER A 161 34.90 -37.18 6.15
CA SER A 161 35.48 -38.53 6.05
C SER A 161 37.00 -38.52 6.02
N GLN A 162 37.61 -37.53 5.35
CA GLN A 162 39.07 -37.37 5.31
C GLN A 162 39.64 -36.86 6.64
N LEU A 163 38.85 -36.09 7.39
CA LEU A 163 39.24 -35.57 8.71
C LEU A 163 39.05 -36.57 9.86
N LYS A 164 38.25 -37.62 9.68
CA LYS A 164 38.03 -38.68 10.70
C LYS A 164 39.29 -39.49 11.02
N ASP A 165 40.20 -39.63 10.05
CA ASP A 165 41.43 -40.42 10.19
C ASP A 165 42.66 -39.54 10.51
N ALA A 166 42.48 -38.23 10.67
CA ALA A 166 43.56 -37.31 11.01
C ALA A 166 43.87 -37.37 12.53
N PRO A 167 45.07 -37.82 12.95
CA PRO A 167 45.43 -37.86 14.36
C PRO A 167 45.68 -36.43 14.87
N GLY A 168 44.67 -35.81 15.45
CA GLY A 168 44.76 -34.47 16.03
C GLY A 168 43.43 -33.74 16.25
N VAL A 169 42.31 -34.25 15.73
CA VAL A 169 41.01 -33.59 15.87
C VAL A 169 40.33 -34.03 17.18
N THR A 170 40.15 -33.11 18.12
CA THR A 170 39.50 -33.39 19.41
C THR A 170 38.00 -33.65 19.21
N ARG A 171 37.40 -34.52 20.05
CA ARG A 171 35.96 -34.84 20.02
C ARG A 171 35.06 -33.59 19.99
N THR A 172 35.49 -32.53 20.68
CA THR A 172 34.78 -31.24 20.75
C THR A 172 34.66 -30.54 19.38
N THR A 173 35.64 -30.68 18.49
CA THR A 173 35.58 -30.10 17.14
C THR A 173 34.63 -30.90 16.24
N LEU A 174 34.59 -32.22 16.39
CA LEU A 174 33.63 -33.09 15.69
C LEU A 174 32.19 -32.82 16.15
N ASP A 175 31.97 -32.57 17.44
CA ASP A 175 30.65 -32.21 17.98
C ASP A 175 30.17 -30.85 17.46
N ALA A 176 31.05 -29.84 17.43
CA ALA A 176 30.71 -28.51 16.89
C ALA A 176 30.39 -28.55 15.38
N LEU A 177 31.11 -29.37 14.61
CA LEU A 177 30.84 -29.57 13.18
C LEU A 177 29.53 -30.34 12.94
N THR A 178 29.23 -31.32 13.79
CA THR A 178 27.96 -32.07 13.74
C THR A 178 26.77 -31.17 14.05
N GLU A 179 26.92 -30.25 15.02
CA GLU A 179 25.85 -29.33 15.38
C GLU A 179 25.65 -28.20 14.36
N MET A 180 26.73 -27.72 13.72
CA MET A 180 26.62 -26.84 12.55
C MET A 180 25.95 -27.54 11.37
N SER A 181 26.27 -28.81 11.11
CA SER A 181 25.65 -29.61 10.04
C SER A 181 24.15 -29.78 10.28
N LYS A 182 23.72 -30.03 11.53
CA LYS A 182 22.28 -30.06 11.87
C LYS A 182 21.59 -28.71 11.65
N VAL A 183 22.24 -27.59 11.96
CA VAL A 183 21.66 -26.25 11.74
C VAL A 183 21.53 -25.95 10.24
N ILE A 184 22.50 -26.37 9.43
CA ILE A 184 22.47 -26.21 7.96
C ILE A 184 21.41 -27.13 7.34
N SER A 185 21.33 -28.39 7.78
CA SER A 185 20.31 -29.35 7.36
C SER A 185 18.90 -28.90 7.72
N ASN A 186 18.66 -28.45 8.96
CA ASN A 186 17.34 -27.95 9.40
C ASN A 186 16.91 -26.67 8.68
N ARG A 187 17.85 -25.90 8.11
CA ARG A 187 17.51 -24.74 7.26
C ARG A 187 17.19 -25.14 5.83
N SER A 188 17.74 -26.24 5.32
CA SER A 188 17.39 -26.75 3.99
C SER A 188 15.92 -27.18 3.89
N ASP A 189 15.36 -27.75 4.96
CA ASP A 189 13.93 -28.11 5.03
C ASP A 189 13.01 -26.88 5.02
N GLN A 190 13.42 -25.79 5.68
CA GLN A 190 12.68 -24.52 5.68
C GLN A 190 12.77 -23.81 4.32
N ILE A 191 13.92 -23.90 3.63
CA ILE A 191 14.11 -23.36 2.28
C ILE A 191 13.30 -24.17 1.26
N ASN A 192 13.25 -25.49 1.38
CA ASN A 192 12.43 -26.36 0.52
C ASN A 192 10.92 -26.09 0.69
N LEU A 193 10.47 -25.77 1.91
CA LEU A 193 9.07 -25.35 2.15
C LEU A 193 8.75 -24.01 1.50
N LEU A 194 9.66 -23.03 1.56
CA LEU A 194 9.49 -21.73 0.90
C LEU A 194 9.50 -21.84 -0.63
N ILE A 195 10.30 -22.75 -1.20
CA ILE A 195 10.33 -23.02 -2.65
C ILE A 195 9.03 -23.70 -3.10
N LYS A 196 8.51 -24.67 -2.34
CA LYS A 196 7.25 -25.37 -2.64
C LYS A 196 6.02 -24.46 -2.53
N ASP A 197 6.02 -23.56 -1.55
CA ASP A 197 4.96 -22.55 -1.39
C ASP A 197 4.99 -21.52 -2.52
N THR A 198 6.18 -21.22 -3.08
CA THR A 198 6.32 -20.33 -4.24
C THR A 198 5.84 -21.01 -5.53
N GLU A 199 6.07 -22.32 -5.69
CA GLU A 199 5.55 -23.13 -6.80
C GLU A 199 4.01 -23.21 -6.79
N THR A 200 3.42 -23.28 -5.59
CA THR A 200 1.95 -23.32 -5.41
C THR A 200 1.28 -21.98 -5.76
N VAL A 201 1.98 -20.85 -5.59
CA VAL A 201 1.46 -19.52 -5.99
C VAL A 201 1.49 -19.35 -7.52
N THR A 202 2.43 -20.00 -8.21
CA THR A 202 2.53 -19.95 -9.68
C THR A 202 1.53 -20.90 -10.38
N ASP A 203 1.15 -22.02 -9.77
CA ASP A 203 0.14 -22.94 -10.32
C ASP A 203 -1.32 -22.41 -10.18
N VAL A 204 -1.57 -21.55 -9.19
CA VAL A 204 -2.88 -20.90 -9.00
C VAL A 204 -3.14 -19.79 -10.03
N ILE A 205 -2.10 -19.25 -10.67
CA ILE A 205 -2.25 -18.23 -11.71
C ILE A 205 -2.53 -18.85 -13.10
N ASN A 206 -2.30 -20.17 -13.29
CA ASN A 206 -2.44 -20.82 -14.59
C ASN A 206 -3.67 -21.74 -14.76
N SER A 207 -4.59 -21.81 -13.79
CA SER A 207 -5.82 -22.62 -13.91
C SER A 207 -7.09 -21.81 -13.63
N SER A 208 -7.38 -20.84 -14.50
CA SER A 208 -8.70 -20.21 -14.59
C SER A 208 -9.74 -21.18 -15.16
N GLN A 209 -10.14 -22.24 -14.44
CA GLN A 209 -11.39 -22.97 -14.72
C GLN A 209 -11.83 -24.04 -13.69
N TYR A 210 -11.76 -23.79 -12.37
CA TYR A 210 -12.58 -24.58 -11.40
C TYR A 210 -13.06 -23.71 -10.24
N GLN A 211 -14.04 -22.85 -10.53
CA GLN A 211 -14.59 -21.85 -9.59
C GLN A 211 -15.63 -22.38 -8.59
N LEU A 212 -15.69 -23.69 -8.34
CA LEU A 212 -16.66 -24.26 -7.38
C LEU A 212 -16.05 -25.16 -6.29
N SER A 213 -14.79 -25.60 -6.43
CA SER A 213 -14.09 -26.39 -5.41
C SER A 213 -13.43 -25.54 -4.31
N VAL A 214 -13.24 -24.24 -4.56
CA VAL A 214 -12.59 -23.30 -3.62
C VAL A 214 -13.49 -22.91 -2.43
N ILE A 215 -14.82 -22.98 -2.58
CA ILE A 215 -15.77 -22.58 -1.52
C ILE A 215 -15.80 -23.60 -0.36
N VAL A 216 -15.56 -24.89 -0.63
CA VAL A 216 -15.58 -25.95 0.40
C VAL A 216 -14.23 -26.08 1.10
N GLY A 217 -13.11 -25.90 0.39
CA GLY A 217 -11.76 -25.92 0.99
C GLY A 217 -11.42 -24.67 1.81
N GLN A 218 -11.93 -23.49 1.40
CA GLN A 218 -11.68 -22.24 2.14
C GLN A 218 -12.49 -22.13 3.43
N GLY A 219 -13.58 -22.89 3.61
CA GLY A 219 -14.35 -22.89 4.86
C GLY A 219 -13.57 -23.41 6.06
N GLN A 220 -12.74 -24.44 5.88
CA GLN A 220 -11.86 -24.96 6.94
C GLN A 220 -10.66 -24.05 7.22
N LEU A 221 -10.10 -23.39 6.20
CA LEU A 221 -9.03 -22.40 6.37
C LEU A 221 -9.54 -21.11 7.04
N LEU A 222 -10.79 -20.69 6.77
CA LEU A 222 -11.43 -19.58 7.47
C LEU A 222 -11.73 -19.95 8.93
N ALA A 223 -12.25 -21.16 9.18
CA ALA A 223 -12.52 -21.65 10.53
C ALA A 223 -11.23 -21.76 11.36
N GLN A 224 -10.14 -22.29 10.79
CA GLN A 224 -8.84 -22.32 11.47
C GLN A 224 -8.27 -20.92 11.71
N LYS A 225 -8.38 -20.00 10.73
CA LYS A 225 -7.95 -18.59 10.93
C LYS A 225 -8.80 -17.83 11.97
N ILE A 226 -10.07 -18.20 12.14
CA ILE A 226 -10.96 -17.66 13.19
C ILE A 226 -10.58 -18.22 14.57
N VAL A 227 -10.27 -19.52 14.67
CA VAL A 227 -9.84 -20.17 15.92
C VAL A 227 -8.47 -19.66 16.37
N THR A 228 -7.51 -19.43 15.45
CA THR A 228 -6.21 -18.83 15.77
C THR A 228 -6.35 -17.35 16.18
N ARG A 229 -7.28 -16.59 15.58
CA ARG A 229 -7.60 -15.22 16.03
C ARG A 229 -8.28 -15.19 17.40
N GLN A 230 -9.10 -16.18 17.74
CA GLN A 230 -9.70 -16.27 19.07
C GLN A 230 -8.65 -16.43 20.17
N GLN A 231 -7.56 -17.17 19.92
CA GLN A 231 -6.46 -17.30 20.89
C GLN A 231 -5.70 -15.98 21.10
N LEU A 232 -5.50 -15.18 20.04
CA LEU A 232 -4.85 -13.86 20.17
C LEU A 232 -5.70 -12.88 20.98
N VAL A 233 -7.03 -12.93 20.84
CA VAL A 233 -7.94 -12.09 21.64
C VAL A 233 -7.95 -12.55 23.10
N VAL A 234 -7.99 -13.86 23.36
CA VAL A 234 -7.91 -14.39 24.73
C VAL A 234 -6.55 -14.07 25.38
N GLN A 235 -5.44 -14.21 24.65
CA GLN A 235 -4.11 -13.84 25.16
C GLN A 235 -3.96 -12.34 25.41
N LEU A 236 -4.57 -11.49 24.58
CA LEU A 236 -4.62 -10.05 24.84
C LEU A 236 -5.43 -9.73 26.10
N LEU A 237 -6.59 -10.38 26.27
CA LEU A 237 -7.42 -10.19 27.46
C LEU A 237 -6.73 -10.71 28.73
N ASP A 238 -6.04 -11.85 28.67
CA ASP A 238 -5.23 -12.39 29.77
C ASP A 238 -4.02 -11.49 30.07
N GLY A 239 -3.40 -10.90 29.05
CA GLY A 239 -2.31 -9.93 29.22
C GLY A 239 -2.78 -8.64 29.89
N VAL A 240 -3.97 -8.15 29.52
CA VAL A 240 -4.60 -6.98 30.15
C VAL A 240 -5.02 -7.29 31.60
N ALA A 241 -5.55 -8.48 31.86
CA ALA A 241 -5.89 -8.92 33.22
C ALA A 241 -4.64 -9.03 34.11
N ASN A 242 -3.55 -9.63 33.62
CA ASN A 242 -2.28 -9.70 34.35
C ASN A 242 -1.67 -8.32 34.61
N LEU A 243 -1.74 -7.42 33.62
CA LEU A 243 -1.28 -6.04 33.78
C LEU A 243 -2.11 -5.28 34.83
N ALA A 244 -3.43 -5.46 34.84
CA ALA A 244 -4.32 -4.89 35.83
C ALA A 244 -4.00 -5.41 37.25
N GLN A 245 -3.72 -6.71 37.38
CA GLN A 245 -3.35 -7.33 38.66
C GLN A 245 -1.98 -6.86 39.17
N GLN A 246 -1.00 -6.67 38.29
CA GLN A 246 0.30 -6.08 38.64
C GLN A 246 0.18 -4.59 39.00
N MET A 247 -0.72 -3.85 38.36
CA MET A 247 -1.02 -2.46 38.71
C MET A 247 -1.78 -2.34 40.03
N GLU A 248 -2.62 -3.32 40.39
CA GLU A 248 -3.27 -3.39 41.69
C GLU A 248 -2.27 -3.66 42.81
N ALA A 249 -1.30 -4.56 42.58
CA ALA A 249 -0.17 -4.79 43.48
C ALA A 249 0.73 -3.55 43.64
N MET A 250 0.99 -2.80 42.56
CA MET A 250 1.72 -1.52 42.62
C MET A 250 0.88 -0.38 43.24
N GLY A 251 -0.45 -0.44 43.12
CA GLY A 251 -1.39 0.53 43.69
C GLY A 251 -1.50 0.44 45.21
N ALA A 252 -1.32 -0.77 45.77
CA ALA A 252 -1.25 -0.99 47.22
C ALA A 252 -0.04 -0.31 47.89
N GLU A 253 1.06 -0.09 47.15
CA GLU A 253 2.26 0.62 47.61
C GLU A 253 2.17 2.15 47.41
N ASN A 254 1.30 2.66 46.54
CA ASN A 254 1.30 4.06 46.09
C ASN A 254 0.01 4.86 46.41
N ASN A 255 -0.65 4.54 47.53
CA ASN A 255 -1.71 5.35 48.15
C ASN A 255 -2.99 5.53 47.29
N ASN A 256 -3.49 4.46 46.66
CA ASN A 256 -4.79 4.43 45.93
C ASN A 256 -4.93 5.35 44.70
N GLN A 257 -3.85 5.93 44.19
CA GLN A 257 -3.91 6.86 43.04
C GLN A 257 -4.37 6.19 41.72
N PHE A 258 -4.28 4.86 41.62
CA PHE A 258 -4.65 4.10 40.41
C PHE A 258 -6.02 3.40 40.49
N ALA A 259 -6.68 3.43 41.65
CA ALA A 259 -8.00 2.80 41.84
C ALA A 259 -9.07 3.26 40.82
N PRO A 260 -9.13 4.55 40.40
CA PRO A 260 -10.08 4.99 39.36
C PRO A 260 -9.76 4.38 37.99
N LEU A 261 -8.48 4.21 37.66
CA LEU A 261 -8.05 3.66 36.38
C LEU A 261 -8.40 2.18 36.28
N ILE A 262 -8.18 1.43 37.37
CA ILE A 262 -8.53 0.00 37.48
C ILE A 262 -10.05 -0.18 37.41
N GLY A 263 -10.84 0.68 38.08
CA GLY A 263 -12.30 0.65 37.99
C GLY A 263 -12.83 0.90 36.58
N ASN A 264 -12.22 1.84 35.83
CA ASN A 264 -12.59 2.10 34.45
C ASN A 264 -12.24 0.94 33.51
N LEU A 265 -11.08 0.31 33.70
CA LEU A 265 -10.68 -0.87 32.91
C LEU A 265 -11.60 -2.06 33.16
N ASN A 266 -12.02 -2.30 34.41
CA ASN A 266 -12.99 -3.34 34.72
C ASN A 266 -14.35 -3.06 34.07
N THR A 267 -14.80 -1.80 34.08
CA THR A 267 -16.06 -1.40 33.43
C THR A 267 -16.03 -1.62 31.92
N VAL A 268 -14.90 -1.31 31.26
CA VAL A 268 -14.72 -1.56 29.82
C VAL A 268 -14.68 -3.06 29.53
N SER A 269 -13.94 -3.84 30.34
CA SER A 269 -13.87 -5.29 30.19
C SER A 269 -15.23 -5.96 30.37
N GLU A 270 -15.99 -5.59 31.40
CA GLU A 270 -17.37 -6.09 31.60
C GLU A 270 -18.30 -5.68 30.45
N GLY A 271 -18.16 -4.46 29.94
CA GLY A 271 -18.92 -3.98 28.78
C GLY A 271 -18.63 -4.78 27.51
N LEU A 272 -17.36 -5.11 27.27
CA LEU A 272 -16.90 -5.94 26.15
C LEU A 272 -17.35 -7.40 26.31
N GLU A 273 -17.25 -7.97 27.51
CA GLU A 273 -17.72 -9.32 27.85
C GLU A 273 -19.23 -9.44 27.60
N LYS A 274 -20.01 -8.49 28.11
CA LYS A 274 -21.47 -8.45 27.98
C LYS A 274 -21.94 -8.27 26.53
N ASN A 275 -21.12 -7.65 25.68
CA ASN A 275 -21.41 -7.44 24.25
C ASN A 275 -20.59 -8.33 23.32
N ARG A 276 -19.95 -9.39 23.84
CA ARG A 276 -19.08 -10.28 23.08
C ARG A 276 -19.77 -10.88 21.85
N ASP A 277 -21.03 -11.29 21.98
CA ASP A 277 -21.79 -11.87 20.87
C ASP A 277 -22.11 -10.83 19.79
N ASN A 278 -22.43 -9.59 20.18
CA ASN A 278 -22.66 -8.48 19.25
C ASN A 278 -21.38 -8.09 18.50
N LEU A 279 -20.24 -8.06 19.20
CA LEU A 279 -18.93 -7.82 18.60
C LEU A 279 -18.56 -8.94 17.62
N ARG A 280 -18.86 -10.20 17.96
CA ARG A 280 -18.65 -11.35 17.06
C ARG A 280 -19.51 -11.22 15.80
N HIS A 281 -20.80 -10.94 15.94
CA HIS A 281 -21.68 -10.75 14.79
C HIS A 281 -21.25 -9.58 13.91
N MET A 282 -20.84 -8.46 14.51
CA MET A 282 -20.31 -7.33 13.76
C MET A 282 -19.08 -7.75 12.93
N LEU A 283 -18.14 -8.47 13.54
CA LEU A 283 -16.93 -8.96 12.86
C LEU A 283 -17.21 -10.03 11.78
N GLU A 284 -18.29 -10.80 11.90
CA GLU A 284 -18.74 -11.74 10.87
C GLU A 284 -19.31 -11.03 9.65
N VAL A 285 -20.06 -9.94 9.86
CA VAL A 285 -20.76 -9.21 8.79
C VAL A 285 -19.88 -8.13 8.16
N LEU A 286 -18.92 -7.56 8.90
CA LEU A 286 -18.02 -6.49 8.45
C LEU A 286 -17.30 -6.79 7.11
N PRO A 287 -16.74 -7.99 6.86
CA PRO A 287 -16.05 -8.25 5.60
C PRO A 287 -16.99 -8.22 4.40
N LEU A 288 -18.24 -8.68 4.57
CA LEU A 288 -19.25 -8.69 3.51
C LEU A 288 -19.72 -7.26 3.20
N THR A 289 -19.94 -6.44 4.21
CA THR A 289 -20.36 -5.04 4.04
C THR A 289 -19.26 -4.20 3.41
N VAL A 290 -18.03 -4.32 3.89
CA VAL A 290 -16.86 -3.63 3.30
C VAL A 290 -16.66 -4.04 1.85
N ARG A 291 -16.76 -5.34 1.53
CA ARG A 291 -16.65 -5.82 0.14
C ARG A 291 -17.79 -5.33 -0.75
N SER A 292 -19.00 -5.27 -0.23
CA SER A 292 -20.15 -4.73 -0.96
C SER A 292 -19.95 -3.25 -1.29
N ILE A 293 -19.48 -2.45 -0.33
CA ILE A 293 -19.20 -1.02 -0.54
C ILE A 293 -18.06 -0.84 -1.55
N ALA A 294 -16.96 -1.57 -1.38
CA ALA A 294 -15.82 -1.55 -2.30
C ALA A 294 -16.21 -1.90 -3.75
N ASN A 295 -17.09 -2.89 -3.93
CA ASN A 295 -17.57 -3.30 -5.24
C ASN A 295 -18.52 -2.25 -5.86
N THR A 296 -19.38 -1.59 -5.07
CA THR A 296 -20.32 -0.59 -5.61
C THR A 296 -19.65 0.74 -5.93
N THR A 297 -18.61 1.12 -5.19
CA THR A 297 -17.83 2.34 -5.46
C THR A 297 -16.76 2.15 -6.52
N GLY A 298 -16.52 0.91 -6.98
CA GLY A 298 -15.54 0.58 -8.02
C GLY A 298 -14.09 0.90 -7.63
N SER A 299 -13.84 1.14 -6.35
CA SER A 299 -12.57 1.65 -5.83
C SER A 299 -11.65 0.52 -5.31
N GLY A 300 -11.93 -0.74 -5.65
CA GLY A 300 -11.08 -1.86 -5.24
C GLY A 300 -10.94 -1.98 -3.72
N PRO A 301 -9.76 -2.29 -3.15
CA PRO A 301 -9.58 -2.45 -1.71
C PRO A 301 -9.60 -1.13 -0.92
N TYR A 302 -9.84 0.02 -1.57
CA TYR A 302 -9.94 1.32 -0.91
C TYR A 302 -11.34 1.92 -1.10
N ALA A 303 -11.75 2.79 -0.18
CA ALA A 303 -12.96 3.60 -0.28
C ALA A 303 -12.56 5.07 -0.08
N MET A 304 -12.81 5.92 -1.07
CA MET A 304 -12.63 7.37 -0.94
C MET A 304 -13.97 7.97 -0.52
N GLY A 305 -14.05 8.46 0.70
CA GLY A 305 -15.26 9.09 1.24
C GLY A 305 -14.92 10.37 1.97
N TYR A 306 -15.61 11.46 1.64
CA TYR A 306 -15.61 12.66 2.47
C TYR A 306 -16.68 12.50 3.54
N LEU A 307 -16.25 12.21 4.77
CA LEU A 307 -17.11 12.09 5.94
C LEU A 307 -16.96 13.37 6.78
N PRO A 308 -17.74 14.43 6.53
CA PRO A 308 -17.60 15.70 7.25
C PRO A 308 -17.78 15.57 8.78
N TRP A 309 -18.37 14.45 9.24
CA TRP A 309 -18.62 14.13 10.66
C TRP A 309 -17.90 12.85 11.12
N GLY A 310 -16.94 12.32 10.34
CA GLY A 310 -16.29 11.04 10.64
C GLY A 310 -17.21 9.82 10.53
N ILE A 311 -16.76 8.68 11.09
CA ILE A 311 -17.50 7.40 11.10
C ILE A 311 -18.52 7.29 12.24
N PHE A 312 -18.49 8.21 13.21
CA PHE A 312 -19.41 8.25 14.34
C PHE A 312 -19.96 9.66 14.51
N PRO A 313 -21.27 9.85 14.70
CA PRO A 313 -21.84 11.17 14.98
C PRO A 313 -21.28 11.71 16.30
N ASP A 314 -21.11 13.03 16.44
CA ASP A 314 -20.47 13.67 17.61
C ASP A 314 -21.10 13.29 18.97
N ASN A 315 -22.35 12.83 18.97
CA ASN A 315 -23.09 12.41 20.16
C ASN A 315 -23.08 10.88 20.40
N TRP A 316 -22.29 10.10 19.67
CA TRP A 316 -22.33 8.63 19.75
C TRP A 316 -22.01 8.10 21.14
N LEU A 317 -21.10 8.74 21.88
CA LEU A 317 -20.76 8.39 23.27
C LEU A 317 -21.94 8.61 24.23
N CYS A 318 -22.75 9.64 23.97
CA CYS A 318 -23.98 9.90 24.70
C CYS A 318 -25.06 8.87 24.35
N ALA A 319 -25.22 8.56 23.06
CA ALA A 319 -26.16 7.54 22.60
C ALA A 319 -25.80 6.14 23.16
N ALA A 320 -24.51 5.84 23.27
CA ALA A 320 -24.00 4.61 23.87
C ALA A 320 -23.98 4.63 25.41
N ARG A 321 -24.40 5.73 26.05
CA ARG A 321 -24.40 5.93 27.52
C ARG A 321 -23.05 5.66 28.18
N VAL A 322 -21.96 5.93 27.46
CA VAL A 322 -20.59 5.72 27.97
C VAL A 322 -20.17 6.87 28.90
N VAL A 323 -20.76 8.06 28.74
CA VAL A 323 -20.47 9.25 29.55
C VAL A 323 -21.74 9.70 30.27
N ASN A 324 -21.68 9.85 31.59
CA ASN A 324 -22.76 10.44 32.38
C ASN A 324 -22.71 11.97 32.25
N GLY A 325 -23.85 12.61 31.97
CA GLY A 325 -23.96 14.07 31.85
C GLY A 325 -24.10 14.58 30.41
N CYS A 326 -24.26 13.67 29.45
CA CYS A 326 -25.14 13.93 28.32
C CYS A 326 -26.62 13.82 28.79
#